data_AF-A0A239K3V8-F1
#
_entry.id   AF-A0A239K3V8-F1
#
_cell.length_a   1.000
_cell.length_b   1.000
_cell.length_c   1.000
_cell.angle_alpha   90.00
_cell.angle_beta   90.00
_cell.angle_gamma   90.00
#
_symmetry.space_group_name_H-M   'P 1'
#
loop_
_entity.id
_entity.type
_entity.pdbx_description
1 polymer ?
#
loop_
_entity_poly.entity_id
_entity_poly.type
_entity_poly.pdbx_seq_one_letter_code
_entity_poly.pdbx_strand_id
1 'polypeptide(L)'
;MARNRKMATSDRLLGLTRECPECGRQIQSNGQMYFDFVTHDWYIGFWCPVEKEVSSCWRPEYQPLIDEVSNGLEFDSLPDEPAHVT
;
A
#
# COMPACT_ATOMS: atom_id res chain seq x y z
N MET A 1 -3.02 17.98 -6.95
CA MET A 1 -1.59 17.68 -7.15
C MET A 1 -1.46 16.17 -7.08
N ALA A 2 -1.11 15.50 -8.17
CA ALA A 2 -0.91 14.05 -8.15
C ALA A 2 0.23 13.73 -7.18
N ARG A 3 -0.04 12.90 -6.17
CA ARG A 3 1.02 12.36 -5.31
C ARG A 3 1.72 11.30 -6.15
N ASN A 4 2.84 11.64 -6.79
CA ASN A 4 3.70 10.64 -7.43
C ASN A 4 4.27 9.75 -6.32
N ARG A 5 3.63 8.61 -6.05
CA ARG A 5 4.15 7.56 -5.16
C ARG A 5 4.58 6.38 -6.02
N LYS A 6 5.68 5.72 -5.71
CA LYS A 6 6.01 4.44 -6.37
C LYS A 6 5.11 3.35 -5.82
N MET A 7 4.67 2.46 -6.71
CA MET A 7 3.78 1.35 -6.37
C MET A 7 4.46 0.03 -6.70
N ALA A 8 4.39 -0.91 -5.77
CA ALA A 8 4.80 -2.30 -5.96
C ALA A 8 3.63 -3.23 -5.67
N THR A 9 3.59 -4.37 -6.37
CA THR A 9 2.54 -5.39 -6.23
C THR A 9 3.15 -6.71 -5.84
N SER A 10 2.54 -7.43 -4.90
CA SER A 10 2.98 -8.76 -4.51
C SER A 10 1.83 -9.58 -3.91
N ASP A 11 1.74 -10.85 -4.30
CA ASP A 11 0.78 -11.81 -3.74
C ASP A 11 1.00 -12.04 -2.23
N ARG A 12 2.21 -11.76 -1.74
CA ARG A 12 2.57 -11.89 -0.32
C ARG A 12 1.88 -10.85 0.55
N LEU A 13 1.45 -9.74 -0.05
CA LEU A 13 0.70 -8.69 0.63
C LEU A 13 -0.79 -9.06 0.76
N LEU A 14 -1.28 -10.05 0.00
CA LEU A 14 -2.66 -10.53 0.10
C LEU A 14 -2.93 -11.24 1.43
N GLY A 15 -4.20 -11.27 1.85
CA GLY A 15 -4.63 -11.95 3.07
C GLY A 15 -4.41 -11.14 4.35
N LEU A 16 -3.68 -10.03 4.29
CA LEU A 16 -3.62 -9.07 5.40
C LEU A 16 -4.99 -8.41 5.59
N THR A 17 -5.40 -8.26 6.84
CA THR A 17 -6.64 -7.56 7.18
C THR A 17 -6.42 -6.57 8.31
N ARG A 18 -7.19 -5.49 8.32
CA ARG A 18 -7.18 -4.50 9.39
C ARG A 18 -8.53 -3.81 9.48
N GLU A 19 -8.74 -3.06 10.56
CA GLU A 19 -9.88 -2.15 10.66
C GLU A 19 -9.63 -0.87 9.84
N CYS A 20 -10.63 -0.46 9.06
CA CYS A 20 -10.67 0.81 8.34
C CYS A 20 -10.83 1.95 9.35
N PRO A 21 -9.97 2.98 9.33
CA PRO A 21 -10.02 4.07 10.30
C PRO A 21 -11.26 4.97 10.12
N GLU A 22 -11.83 5.03 8.92
CA GLU A 22 -12.96 5.91 8.60
C GLU A 22 -14.31 5.24 8.92
N CYS A 23 -14.52 4.00 8.44
CA CYS A 23 -15.81 3.32 8.56
C CYS A 23 -15.85 2.18 9.60
N GLY A 24 -14.73 1.86 10.25
CA GLY A 24 -14.62 0.83 11.29
C GLY A 24 -14.79 -0.61 10.79
N ARG A 25 -14.89 -0.85 9.48
CA ARG A 25 -15.02 -2.21 8.93
C ARG A 25 -13.67 -2.91 8.77
N GLN A 26 -13.68 -4.23 8.83
CA GLN A 26 -12.52 -5.03 8.44
C GLN A 26 -12.31 -4.93 6.92
N ILE A 27 -11.15 -4.41 6.53
CA ILE A 27 -10.68 -4.25 5.15
C ILE A 27 -9.51 -5.19 4.89
N GLN A 28 -9.33 -5.56 3.63
CA GLN A 28 -8.29 -6.49 3.20
C GLN A 28 -7.26 -5.76 2.34
N SER A 29 -6.02 -6.25 2.38
CA SER A 29 -5.00 -5.74 1.48
C SER A 29 -5.35 -6.06 0.03
N ASN A 30 -5.08 -5.09 -0.83
CA ASN A 30 -5.26 -5.22 -2.28
C ASN A 30 -4.02 -5.80 -2.98
N GLY A 31 -3.01 -6.26 -2.24
CA GLY A 31 -1.77 -6.80 -2.80
C GLY A 31 -0.78 -5.71 -3.26
N GLN A 32 -1.05 -4.44 -2.95
CA GLN A 32 -0.23 -3.31 -3.35
C GLN A 32 0.47 -2.70 -2.14
N MET A 33 1.64 -2.13 -2.34
CA MET A 33 2.29 -1.24 -1.39
C MET A 33 2.81 0.01 -2.10
N TYR A 34 2.86 1.11 -1.37
CA TYR A 34 3.18 2.43 -1.89
C TYR A 34 4.36 3.02 -1.12
N PHE A 35 5.34 3.53 -1.85
CA PHE A 35 6.47 4.22 -1.27
C PHE A 35 6.09 5.66 -0.99
N ASP A 36 6.28 6.10 0.25
CA ASP A 36 6.16 7.49 0.63
C ASP A 36 7.54 8.16 0.58
N PHE A 37 7.67 9.17 -0.28
CA PHE A 37 8.92 9.91 -0.45
C PHE A 37 9.26 10.85 0.72
N VAL A 38 8.31 11.14 1.61
CA VAL A 38 8.55 12.00 2.76
C VAL A 38 9.17 11.18 3.90
N THR A 39 8.57 10.03 4.21
CA THR A 39 9.06 9.16 5.29
C THR A 39 10.12 8.16 4.82
N HIS A 40 10.25 7.94 3.51
CA HIS A 40 11.07 6.88 2.91
C HIS A 40 10.64 5.47 3.34
N ASP A 41 9.34 5.29 3.60
CA ASP A 41 8.76 4.03 4.04
C ASP A 41 7.76 3.48 3.01
N TRP A 42 7.60 2.15 3.03
CA TRP A 42 6.56 1.46 2.30
C TRP A 42 5.28 1.32 3.14
N TYR A 43 4.14 1.57 2.53
CA TYR A 43 2.83 1.45 3.14
C TYR A 43 1.99 0.44 2.38
N ILE A 44 1.40 -0.52 3.08
CA ILE A 44 0.55 -1.54 2.46
C ILE A 44 -0.82 -0.94 2.15
N GLY A 45 -1.31 -1.16 0.94
CA GLY A 45 -2.65 -0.77 0.49
C GLY A 45 -3.74 -1.69 0.99
N PHE A 46 -4.82 -1.12 1.50
CA PHE A 46 -6.03 -1.83 1.89
C PHE A 46 -7.26 -1.23 1.21
N TRP A 47 -8.02 -2.05 0.49
CA TRP A 47 -9.21 -1.58 -0.20
C TRP A 47 -10.40 -1.50 0.76
N CYS A 48 -11.01 -0.32 0.87
CA CYS A 48 -12.23 -0.13 1.61
C CYS A 48 -13.45 -0.16 0.66
N PRO A 49 -14.39 -1.12 0.81
CA PRO A 49 -15.56 -1.19 -0.07
C PRO A 49 -16.63 -0.12 0.24
N VAL A 50 -16.56 0.55 1.39
CA VAL A 50 -17.51 1.61 1.79
C VAL A 50 -17.08 2.95 1.23
N GLU A 51 -15.86 3.36 1.54
CA GLU A 51 -15.27 4.62 1.06
C GLU A 51 -14.88 4.54 -0.43
N LYS A 52 -14.75 3.31 -0.97
CA LYS A 52 -14.32 3.03 -2.34
C LYS A 52 -12.94 3.63 -2.66
N GLU A 53 -12.04 3.56 -1.68
CA GLU A 53 -10.68 4.06 -1.76
C GLU A 53 -9.68 3.08 -1.15
N VAL A 54 -8.40 3.27 -1.47
CA VAL A 54 -7.29 2.54 -0.88
C VAL A 54 -6.76 3.31 0.34
N SER A 55 -6.86 2.69 1.51
CA SER A 55 -6.20 3.16 2.73
C SER A 55 -4.82 2.52 2.84
N SER A 56 -3.77 3.31 2.61
CA SER A 56 -2.38 2.88 2.81
C SER A 56 -2.00 2.95 4.29
N CYS A 57 -1.38 1.89 4.82
CA CYS A 57 -1.03 1.81 6.24
C CYS A 57 0.34 1.13 6.45
N TRP A 58 1.13 1.72 7.34
CA TRP A 58 2.34 1.12 7.88
C TRP A 58 2.12 0.75 9.34
N ARG A 59 2.66 -0.41 9.74
CA ARG A 59 2.72 -0.87 11.13
C ARG A 59 4.01 -1.68 11.33
N PRO A 60 4.57 -1.70 12.55
CA PRO A 60 5.79 -2.47 12.84
C PRO A 60 5.65 -3.96 12.50
N GLU A 61 4.45 -4.52 12.66
CA GLU A 61 4.15 -5.93 12.34
C GLU A 61 4.26 -6.26 10.84
N TYR A 62 4.14 -5.25 9.97
CA TYR A 62 4.27 -5.41 8.52
C TYR A 62 5.72 -5.27 8.03
N GLN A 63 6.61 -4.71 8.84
CA GLN A 63 8.00 -4.46 8.44
C GLN A 63 8.71 -5.69 7.85
N PRO A 64 8.69 -6.90 8.46
CA PRO A 64 9.40 -8.04 7.89
C PRO A 64 8.85 -8.47 6.51
N LEU A 65 7.55 -8.32 6.29
CA LEU A 65 6.93 -8.59 5.00
C LEU A 65 7.25 -7.50 3.97
N ILE A 66 7.24 -6.24 4.39
CA ILE A 66 7.66 -5.10 3.57
C ILE A 66 9.12 -5.29 3.13
N ASP A 67 10.01 -5.67 4.05
CA ASP A 67 11.41 -5.93 3.75
C ASP A 67 11.53 -7.12 2.77
N GLU A 68 10.77 -8.20 2.97
CA GLU A 68 10.75 -9.34 2.02
C GLU A 68 10.31 -8.91 0.62
N VAL A 69 9.22 -8.14 0.51
CA VAL A 69 8.66 -7.74 -0.78
C VAL A 69 9.48 -6.65 -1.46
N SER A 70 10.08 -5.73 -0.69
CA SER A 70 10.91 -4.65 -1.21
C SER A 70 12.32 -5.11 -1.57
N ASN A 71 12.79 -6.22 -0.99
CA ASN A 71 14.07 -6.80 -1.32
C ASN A 71 14.06 -7.31 -2.78
N GLY A 72 14.92 -6.72 -3.60
CA GLY A 72 15.02 -7.04 -5.03
C GLY A 72 14.09 -6.23 -5.93
N LEU A 73 13.34 -5.27 -5.39
CA LEU A 73 12.65 -4.29 -6.24
C LEU A 73 13.67 -3.30 -6.81
N GLU A 74 13.69 -3.20 -8.14
CA GLU A 74 14.38 -2.11 -8.83
C GLU A 74 13.50 -0.86 -8.75
N PHE A 75 13.76 -0.01 -7.75
CA PHE A 75 12.93 1.15 -7.43
C PHE A 75 12.66 2.07 -8.63
N ASP A 76 13.67 2.35 -9.44
CA ASP A 76 13.56 3.19 -10.65
C ASP A 76 12.64 2.59 -11.73
N SER A 77 12.46 1.27 -11.72
CA SER A 77 11.60 0.54 -12.65
C SER A 77 10.15 0.45 -12.16
N LEU A 78 9.86 0.87 -10.93
CA LEU A 78 8.51 0.79 -10.39
C LEU A 78 7.58 1.82 -11.04
N PRO A 79 6.34 1.42 -11.38
CA PRO A 79 5.35 2.36 -11.87
C PRO A 79 5.00 3.36 -10.77
N ASP A 80 4.72 4.59 -11.19
CA ASP A 80 4.04 5.54 -10.33
C ASP A 80 2.59 5.09 -10.12
N GLU A 81 2.05 5.35 -8.92
CA GLU A 81 0.66 5.13 -8.59
C GLU A 81 -0.21 5.81 -9.64
N PRO A 82 -1.18 5.09 -10.24
CA PRO A 82 -2.07 5.70 -11.22
C PRO A 82 -2.81 6.85 -10.54
N ALA A 83 -2.57 8.07 -11.02
CA ALA A 83 -3.35 9.23 -10.64
C ALA A 83 -4.82 8.83 -10.81
N HIS A 84 -5.59 8.77 -9.72
CA HIS A 84 -7.02 8.54 -9.82
C HIS A 84 -7.58 9.70 -10.67
N VAL A 85 -7.85 9.42 -11.94
CA VAL A 85 -8.60 10.29 -12.82
C VAL A 85 -10.04 10.18 -12.34
N THR A 86 -10.41 11.06 -11.41
CA THR A 86 -11.82 11.36 -11.09
C THR A 86 -12.49 12.04 -12.27
#